data_AF-A0A2E4DDW2-F1
#
_entry.id   AF-A0A2E4DDW2-F1
#
_cell.length_a   1.000
_cell.length_b   1.000
_cell.length_c   1.000
_cell.angle_alpha   90.00
_cell.angle_beta   90.00
_cell.angle_gamma   90.00
#
_symmetry.space_group_name_H-M   'P 1'
#
loop_
_entity.id
_entity.type
_entity.pdbx_description
1 polymer ?
#
loop_
_entity_poly.entity_id
_entity_poly.type
_entity_poly.pdbx_seq_one_letter_code
_entity_poly.pdbx_strand_id
1 'polypeptide(L)'
;MMLAIGKTIVAAILISFASWLSGKKTGLAGFLTALPLTTLLALAFSHLEWGDSKQSVEFAKSVFVAIPVSLLFFIPFLFAQKFNLGFWTCYSFGIVLLGVGYFVHSYATKFI
;
A
#
# COMPACT_ATOMS: atom_id res chain seq x y z
N MET A 1 -8.58 22.98 -4.61
CA MET A 1 -8.07 22.56 -5.93
C MET A 1 -6.55 22.54 -6.02
N MET A 2 -5.83 23.60 -5.63
CA MET A 2 -4.36 23.65 -5.74
C MET A 2 -3.63 22.54 -4.96
N LEU A 3 -4.07 22.24 -3.72
CA LEU A 3 -3.55 21.11 -2.94
C LEU A 3 -3.82 19.74 -3.61
N ALA A 4 -4.93 19.60 -4.32
CA ALA A 4 -5.27 18.36 -5.02
C ALA A 4 -4.38 18.10 -6.24
N ILE A 5 -4.02 19.15 -6.99
CA ILE A 5 -3.06 19.05 -8.10
C ILE A 5 -1.67 18.72 -7.54
N GLY A 6 -1.24 19.42 -6.49
CA GLY A 6 0.05 19.19 -5.84
C GLY A 6 0.23 17.75 -5.35
N LYS A 7 -0.74 17.20 -4.60
CA LYS A 7 -0.65 15.82 -4.11
C LYS A 7 -0.64 14.78 -5.23
N THR A 8 -1.32 15.05 -6.33
CA THR A 8 -1.34 14.17 -7.51
C THR A 8 0.01 14.15 -8.21
N ILE A 9 0.64 15.32 -8.42
CA ILE A 9 1.97 15.42 -9.05
C ILE A 9 3.00 14.67 -8.20
N VAL A 10 3.01 14.90 -6.89
CA VAL A 10 3.95 14.21 -5.98
C VAL A 10 3.76 12.70 -6.02
N ALA A 11 2.52 12.21 -5.96
CA ALA A 11 2.23 10.79 -6.04
C ALA A 11 2.67 10.17 -7.37
N ALA A 12 2.41 10.86 -8.50
CA ALA A 12 2.82 10.41 -9.83
C ALA A 12 4.35 10.33 -9.96
N ILE A 13 5.08 11.31 -9.43
CA ILE A 13 6.55 11.32 -9.41
C ILE A 13 7.07 10.12 -8.61
N LEU A 14 6.53 9.86 -7.42
CA LEU A 14 6.98 8.75 -6.58
C LEU A 14 6.75 7.39 -7.23
N ILE A 15 5.57 7.16 -7.81
CA ILE A 15 5.24 5.90 -8.50
C ILE A 15 6.13 5.73 -9.74
N SER A 16 6.28 6.78 -10.55
CA SER A 16 7.14 6.76 -11.74
C SER A 16 8.59 6.47 -11.38
N PHE A 17 9.10 7.12 -10.33
CA PHE A 17 10.46 6.91 -9.83
C PHE A 17 10.67 5.48 -9.33
N ALA A 18 9.77 4.94 -8.49
CA ALA A 18 9.87 3.58 -7.99
C ALA A 18 9.81 2.54 -9.14
N SER A 19 8.94 2.77 -10.12
CA SER A 19 8.80 1.90 -11.30
C SER A 19 10.03 1.95 -12.20
N TRP A 20 10.65 3.11 -12.42
CA TRP A 20 11.90 3.21 -13.18
C TRP A 20 13.05 2.54 -12.42
N LEU A 21 13.11 2.76 -11.11
CA LEU A 21 14.17 2.25 -10.26
C LEU A 21 14.12 0.73 -10.12
N SER A 22 12.95 0.10 -10.23
CA SER A 22 12.82 -1.37 -10.17
C SER A 22 13.58 -2.08 -11.29
N GLY A 23 13.68 -1.46 -12.47
CA GLY A 23 14.46 -1.93 -13.60
C GLY A 23 15.98 -1.67 -13.49
N LYS A 24 16.42 -0.85 -12.53
CA LYS A 24 17.84 -0.52 -12.31
C LYS A 24 18.41 -1.14 -11.03
N LYS A 25 17.66 -1.06 -9.92
CA LYS A 25 18.04 -1.51 -8.57
C LYS A 25 16.82 -2.11 -7.86
N THR A 26 16.46 -3.34 -8.24
CA THR A 26 15.24 -4.02 -7.77
C THR A 26 15.11 -4.06 -6.25
N GLY A 27 16.19 -4.37 -5.51
CA GLY A 27 16.15 -4.39 -4.04
C GLY A 27 15.84 -3.04 -3.40
N LEU A 28 16.46 -1.96 -3.92
CA LEU A 28 16.22 -0.61 -3.41
C LEU A 28 14.82 -0.10 -3.81
N ALA A 29 14.37 -0.41 -5.02
CA ALA A 29 13.00 -0.12 -5.44
C ALA A 29 11.99 -0.85 -4.56
N GLY A 30 12.19 -2.15 -4.29
CA GLY A 30 11.34 -2.92 -3.37
C GLY A 30 11.27 -2.29 -1.98
N PHE A 31 12.41 -1.91 -1.40
CA PHE A 31 12.48 -1.20 -0.13
C PHE A 31 11.70 0.12 -0.15
N LEU A 32 11.95 0.98 -1.15
CA LEU A 32 11.25 2.27 -1.27
C LEU A 32 9.75 2.10 -1.47
N THR A 33 9.33 1.08 -2.21
CA THR A 33 7.90 0.80 -2.45
C THR A 33 7.21 0.22 -1.19
N ALA A 34 7.97 -0.46 -0.33
CA ALA A 34 7.49 -0.97 0.95
C ALA A 34 7.41 0.12 2.04
N LEU A 35 8.12 1.25 1.88
CA LEU A 35 7.93 2.40 2.75
C LEU A 35 6.47 2.89 2.63
N PRO A 36 5.86 3.36 3.73
CA PRO A 36 4.49 3.84 3.71
C PRO A 36 4.40 5.26 3.10
N LEU A 37 4.96 5.46 1.89
CA LEU A 37 5.07 6.76 1.23
C LEU A 37 3.69 7.41 1.01
N THR A 38 2.71 6.62 0.61
CA THR A 38 1.33 7.07 0.44
C THR A 38 0.74 7.54 1.77
N THR A 39 0.95 6.79 2.85
CA THR A 39 0.50 7.15 4.21
C THR A 39 1.22 8.39 4.74
N LEU A 40 2.53 8.51 4.55
CA LEU A 40 3.30 9.68 4.96
C LEU A 40 2.74 10.96 4.32
N LEU A 41 2.49 10.92 3.01
CA LEU A 41 1.91 12.04 2.29
C LEU A 41 0.45 12.30 2.69
N ALA A 42 -0.36 11.24 2.80
CA ALA A 42 -1.77 11.37 3.14
C ALA A 42 -1.96 11.93 4.56
N LEU A 43 -1.16 11.50 5.55
CA LEU A 43 -1.18 12.05 6.90
C LEU A 43 -0.74 13.52 6.91
N ALA A 44 0.36 13.86 6.24
CA ALA A 44 0.84 15.24 6.17
C ALA A 44 -0.20 16.16 5.54
N PHE A 45 -0.75 15.80 4.38
CA PHE A 45 -1.77 16.60 3.71
C PHE A 45 -3.09 16.64 4.47
N SER A 46 -3.53 15.53 5.07
CA SER A 46 -4.75 15.50 5.89
C SER A 46 -4.61 16.41 7.11
N HIS A 47 -3.46 16.40 7.77
CA HIS A 47 -3.22 17.27 8.92
C HIS A 47 -3.21 18.75 8.51
N LEU A 48 -2.60 19.08 7.36
CA LEU A 48 -2.60 20.44 6.82
C LEU A 48 -3.99 20.92 6.36
N GLU A 49 -4.80 20.02 5.78
CA GLU A 49 -6.14 20.35 5.28
C GLU A 49 -7.17 20.50 6.42
N TRP A 50 -7.09 19.67 7.46
CA TRP A 50 -8.17 19.54 8.46
C TRP A 50 -7.76 19.97 9.87
N GLY A 51 -6.46 20.08 10.18
CA GLY A 51 -5.95 20.50 11.49
C GLY A 51 -6.25 19.52 12.64
N ASP A 52 -6.89 18.38 12.38
CA ASP A 52 -7.30 17.40 13.39
C ASP A 52 -6.20 16.36 13.64
N SER A 53 -5.49 16.52 14.75
CA SER A 53 -4.49 15.56 15.22
C SER A 53 -5.09 14.21 15.64
N LYS A 54 -6.31 14.19 16.18
CA LYS A 54 -6.98 12.95 16.60
C LYS A 54 -7.31 12.10 15.38
N GLN A 55 -7.90 12.70 14.35
CA GLN A 55 -8.17 12.03 13.08
C GLN A 55 -6.88 11.48 12.44
N SER A 56 -5.79 12.27 12.49
CA SER A 56 -4.50 11.84 11.94
C SER A 56 -3.92 10.63 12.68
N VAL A 57 -4.04 10.59 14.02
CA VAL A 57 -3.63 9.44 14.83
C VAL A 57 -4.50 8.21 14.56
N GLU A 58 -5.82 8.37 14.45
CA GLU A 58 -6.74 7.27 14.12
C GLU A 58 -6.45 6.71 12.73
N PHE A 59 -6.17 7.57 11.75
CA PHE A 59 -5.77 7.15 10.41
C PHE A 59 -4.47 6.35 10.43
N ALA A 60 -3.44 6.81 11.15
CA ALA A 60 -2.19 6.07 11.29
C ALA A 60 -2.38 4.69 11.93
N LYS A 61 -3.20 4.59 12.99
CA LYS A 61 -3.57 3.31 13.62
C LYS A 61 -4.31 2.39 12.66
N SER A 62 -5.25 2.93 11.89
CA SER A 62 -6.00 2.17 10.88
C SER A 62 -5.07 1.62 9.80
N VAL A 63 -4.11 2.41 9.32
CA VAL A 63 -3.11 1.93 8.35
C VAL A 63 -2.27 0.82 8.95
N PHE A 64 -1.79 0.97 10.19
CA PHE A 64 -0.97 -0.04 10.84
C PHE A 64 -1.66 -1.41 10.89
N VAL A 65 -2.95 -1.44 11.26
CA VAL A 65 -3.76 -2.67 11.29
C VAL A 65 -3.97 -3.25 9.88
N ALA A 66 -4.03 -2.40 8.85
CA ALA A 66 -4.17 -2.86 7.47
C ALA A 66 -2.88 -3.45 6.88
N ILE A 67 -1.69 -3.16 7.44
CA ILE A 67 -0.41 -3.66 6.92
C ILE A 67 -0.39 -5.19 6.86
N PRO A 68 -0.69 -5.95 7.93
CA PRO A 68 -0.73 -7.42 7.86
C PRO A 68 -1.65 -7.95 6.75
N VAL A 69 -2.82 -7.33 6.56
CA VAL A 69 -3.76 -7.71 5.50
C VAL A 69 -3.16 -7.43 4.12
N SER A 70 -2.47 -6.29 3.96
CA SER A 70 -1.80 -5.91 2.70
C SER A 70 -0.69 -6.89 2.29
N LEU A 71 -0.06 -7.58 3.26
CA LEU A 71 0.97 -8.57 2.99
C LEU A 71 0.45 -9.79 2.19
N LEU A 72 -0.85 -10.06 2.25
CA LEU A 72 -1.49 -11.15 1.50
C LEU A 72 -1.28 -11.02 -0.02
N PHE A 73 -1.14 -9.80 -0.53
CA PHE A 73 -0.86 -9.54 -1.94
C PHE A 73 0.43 -10.22 -2.41
N PHE A 74 1.45 -10.28 -1.55
CA PHE A 74 2.78 -10.78 -1.91
C PHE A 74 2.89 -12.30 -1.83
N ILE A 75 1.94 -12.98 -1.18
CA ILE A 75 1.96 -14.44 -0.98
C ILE A 75 2.18 -15.20 -2.30
N PRO A 76 1.43 -14.94 -3.40
CA PRO A 76 1.62 -15.68 -4.64
C PRO A 76 3.01 -15.47 -5.25
N PHE A 77 3.57 -14.26 -5.09
CA PHE A 77 4.90 -13.93 -5.57
C PHE A 77 6.00 -14.67 -4.80
N LEU A 78 5.82 -14.91 -3.49
CA LEU A 78 6.76 -15.70 -2.68
C LEU A 78 6.84 -17.17 -3.12
N PHE A 79 5.78 -17.70 -3.73
CA PHE A 79 5.71 -19.08 -4.21
C PHE A 79 5.81 -19.21 -5.73
N ALA A 80 6.09 -18.12 -6.46
CA ALA A 80 6.04 -18.08 -7.91
C ALA A 80 6.97 -19.13 -8.55
N GLN A 81 8.19 -19.26 -8.05
CA GLN A 81 9.18 -20.22 -8.56
C GLN A 81 8.81 -21.66 -8.19
N LYS A 82 8.21 -21.88 -7.02
CA LYS A 82 7.83 -23.21 -6.54
C LYS A 82 6.69 -23.82 -7.36
N PHE A 83 5.74 -22.99 -7.80
CA PHE A 83 4.56 -23.42 -8.54
C PHE A 83 4.60 -23.03 -10.03
N ASN A 84 5.73 -22.52 -10.52
CA ASN A 84 5.91 -22.05 -11.89
C ASN A 84 4.81 -21.06 -12.34
N LEU A 85 4.50 -20.08 -11.48
CA LEU A 85 3.47 -19.09 -11.72
C LEU A 85 4.02 -17.91 -12.52
N GLY A 86 3.30 -17.51 -13.55
CA GLY A 86 3.58 -16.27 -14.28
C GLY A 86 3.17 -15.01 -13.49
N PHE A 87 3.68 -13.85 -13.92
CA PHE A 87 3.41 -12.56 -13.28
C PHE A 87 1.91 -12.26 -13.12
N TRP A 88 1.13 -12.37 -14.21
CA TRP A 88 -0.29 -12.02 -14.19
C TRP A 88 -1.13 -12.93 -13.30
N THR A 89 -0.73 -14.20 -13.18
CA THR A 89 -1.34 -15.15 -12.25
C THR A 89 -1.09 -14.73 -10.81
N CYS A 90 0.17 -14.44 -10.45
CA CYS A 90 0.53 -13.94 -9.12
C CYS A 90 -0.19 -12.63 -8.78
N TYR A 91 -0.21 -11.69 -9.73
CA TYR A 91 -0.84 -10.38 -9.56
C TYR A 91 -2.34 -10.49 -9.31
N SER A 92 -3.05 -11.24 -10.16
CA SER A 92 -4.50 -11.42 -10.04
C SER A 92 -4.87 -12.17 -8.77
N PHE A 93 -4.13 -13.24 -8.45
CA PHE A 93 -4.37 -14.00 -7.22
C PHE A 93 -4.07 -13.17 -5.97
N GLY A 94 -3.03 -12.33 -6.01
CA GLY A 94 -2.72 -11.38 -4.93
C GLY A 94 -3.86 -10.40 -4.68
N ILE A 95 -4.48 -9.86 -5.74
CA ILE A 95 -5.66 -8.99 -5.61
C ILE A 95 -6.84 -9.73 -4.98
N VAL A 96 -7.10 -10.97 -5.39
CA VAL A 96 -8.16 -11.79 -4.80
C VAL A 96 -7.88 -12.04 -3.31
N LEU A 97 -6.65 -12.39 -2.94
CA LEU A 97 -6.25 -12.59 -1.55
C LEU A 97 -6.39 -11.33 -0.71
N LEU A 98 -6.08 -10.15 -1.25
CA LEU A 98 -6.35 -8.87 -0.58
C LEU A 98 -7.84 -8.68 -0.30
N GLY A 99 -8.69 -8.92 -1.30
CA GLY A 99 -10.14 -8.80 -1.15
C GLY A 99 -10.68 -9.74 -0.07
N VAL A 100 -10.30 -11.02 -0.14
CA VAL A 100 -10.68 -12.02 0.88
C VAL A 100 -10.16 -11.63 2.26
N GLY A 101 -8.89 -11.24 2.36
CA GLY A 101 -8.27 -10.81 3.60
C GLY A 101 -8.96 -9.62 4.26
N TYR A 102 -9.38 -8.64 3.46
CA TYR A 102 -10.18 -7.51 3.93
C TYR A 102 -11.51 -7.97 4.54
N PHE A 103 -12.25 -8.85 3.86
CA PHE A 103 -13.53 -9.35 4.37
C PHE A 103 -13.35 -10.17 5.66
N VAL A 104 -12.33 -11.03 5.71
CA VAL A 104 -12.01 -11.83 6.91
C VAL A 104 -11.66 -10.91 8.07
N HIS A 105 -10.78 -9.93 7.87
CA HIS A 105 -10.41 -8.96 8.88
C HIS A 105 -11.64 -8.16 9.36
N SER A 106 -12.44 -7.64 8.43
CA SER A 106 -13.65 -6.87 8.77
C SER A 106 -14.65 -7.70 9.57
N TYR A 107 -14.86 -8.97 9.21
CA TYR A 107 -15.69 -9.88 9.97
C TYR A 107 -15.11 -10.09 11.37
N ALA A 108 -13.83 -10.45 11.49
CA ALA A 108 -13.19 -10.69 12.78
C ALA A 108 -13.25 -9.48 13.73
N THR A 109 -13.03 -8.26 13.22
CA THR A 109 -13.13 -7.04 14.02
C THR A 109 -14.53 -6.72 14.53
N LYS A 110 -15.60 -7.35 13.99
CA LYS A 110 -16.96 -7.20 14.53
C LYS A 110 -17.23 -8.09 15.75
N PHE A 111 -16.40 -9.11 15.99
CA PHE A 111 -16.54 -10.05 17.12
C PHE A 111 -15.59 -9.75 18.28
N ILE A 112 -14.73 -8.74 18.12
CA ILE A 112 -13.82 -8.21 19.15
C ILE A 112 -14.41 -6.90 19.66
#